data_AF-A0A225CY42-F1
#
_entry.id   AF-A0A225CY42-F1
#
_cell.length_a   1.000
_cell.length_b   1.000
_cell.length_c   1.000
_cell.angle_alpha   90.00
_cell.angle_beta   90.00
_cell.angle_gamma   90.00
#
_symmetry.space_group_name_H-M   'P 1'
#
loop_
_entity.id
_entity.type
_entity.pdbx_description
1 polymer ?
#
loop_
_entity_poly.entity_id
_entity_poly.type
_entity_poly.pdbx_seq_one_letter_code
_entity_poly.pdbx_strand_id
1 'polypeptide(L)'
;MLQAAKDDHAYALKTFDDLDVKAAALIGYFSGGAGLVVVGAIAGIAEGKIGPATAIGIMPAFACAIASIVYGILVRQVGTVYRPSVTLAARYAADLTETGEVAFAGQWVLATALTLFGCDRKARLLMVATILSACSVGLLAVPLACAIVEQRAKVKTVAVPEVGPVERVKADSHPTGK
;
A
#
# COMPACT_ATOMS: atom_id res chain seq x y z
N MET A 1 -14.42 -9.86 -39.33
CA MET A 1 -13.13 -10.23 -38.71
C MET A 1 -12.40 -9.01 -38.17
N LEU A 2 -12.13 -7.98 -38.98
CA LEU A 2 -11.44 -6.76 -38.50
C LEU A 2 -12.14 -6.06 -37.33
N GLN A 3 -13.47 -5.96 -37.35
CA GLN A 3 -14.21 -5.33 -36.23
C GLN A 3 -14.04 -6.09 -34.92
N ALA A 4 -14.17 -7.42 -34.94
CA ALA A 4 -13.94 -8.26 -33.77
C ALA A 4 -12.52 -8.08 -33.19
N ALA A 5 -11.49 -8.04 -34.04
CA ALA A 5 -10.12 -7.81 -33.60
C ALA A 5 -9.90 -6.41 -32.97
N LYS A 6 -10.65 -5.39 -33.41
CA LYS A 6 -10.64 -4.06 -32.79
C LYS A 6 -11.35 -4.07 -31.43
N ASP A 7 -12.48 -4.76 -31.32
CA ASP A 7 -13.25 -4.86 -30.09
C ASP A 7 -12.44 -5.60 -29.00
N ASP A 8 -11.77 -6.70 -29.37
CA ASP A 8 -10.86 -7.44 -28.49
C ASP A 8 -9.68 -6.57 -28.03
N HIS A 9 -9.09 -5.80 -28.94
CA HIS A 9 -8.01 -4.87 -28.59
C HIS A 9 -8.50 -3.79 -27.62
N ALA A 10 -9.68 -3.22 -27.86
CA ALA A 10 -10.27 -2.21 -26.98
C ALA A 10 -10.54 -2.77 -25.58
N TYR A 11 -11.01 -4.02 -25.49
CA TYR A 11 -11.18 -4.71 -24.21
C TYR A 11 -9.84 -4.92 -23.47
N ALA A 12 -8.79 -5.34 -24.19
CA ALA A 12 -7.46 -5.51 -23.62
C ALA A 12 -6.87 -4.16 -23.13
N LEU A 13 -7.05 -3.09 -23.89
CA LEU A 13 -6.66 -1.73 -23.49
C LEU A 13 -7.38 -1.27 -22.22
N LYS A 14 -8.70 -1.45 -22.18
CA LYS A 14 -9.50 -1.11 -20.99
C LYS A 14 -9.00 -1.87 -19.76
N THR A 15 -8.74 -3.17 -19.91
CA THR A 15 -8.20 -3.99 -18.82
C THR A 15 -6.83 -3.49 -18.35
N PHE A 16 -5.96 -3.09 -19.29
CA PHE A 16 -4.64 -2.53 -18.99
C PHE A 16 -4.72 -1.23 -18.18
N ASP A 17 -5.68 -0.37 -18.53
CA ASP A 17 -5.95 0.89 -17.83
C ASP A 17 -6.59 0.65 -16.45
N ASP A 18 -7.57 -0.26 -16.36
CA ASP A 18 -8.21 -0.65 -15.10
C ASP A 18 -7.17 -1.17 -14.08
N LEU A 19 -6.14 -1.90 -14.54
CA LEU A 19 -5.03 -2.36 -13.70
C LEU A 19 -4.16 -1.19 -13.19
N ASP A 20 -3.93 -0.16 -14.02
CA ASP A 20 -3.19 1.04 -13.60
C ASP A 20 -3.99 1.86 -12.59
N VAL A 21 -5.30 2.01 -12.80
CA VAL A 21 -6.20 2.67 -11.86
C VAL A 21 -6.21 1.96 -10.51
N LYS A 22 -6.26 0.62 -10.49
CA LYS A 22 -6.17 -0.16 -9.25
C LYS A 22 -4.82 0.01 -8.54
N ALA A 23 -3.72 0.05 -9.29
CA ALA A 23 -2.40 0.31 -8.71
C ALA A 23 -2.32 1.73 -8.13
N ALA A 24 -2.87 2.73 -8.82
CA ALA A 24 -2.95 4.11 -8.33
C ALA A 24 -3.81 4.22 -7.06
N ALA A 25 -4.95 3.52 -7.00
CA ALA A 25 -5.80 3.47 -5.81
C ALA A 25 -5.05 2.85 -4.61
N LEU A 26 -4.29 1.77 -4.84
CA LEU A 26 -3.47 1.14 -3.81
C LEU A 26 -2.39 2.09 -3.28
N ILE A 27 -1.69 2.82 -4.16
CA ILE A 27 -0.72 3.85 -3.75
C ILE A 27 -1.41 4.97 -2.97
N GLY A 28 -2.57 5.42 -3.46
CA GLY A 28 -3.39 6.46 -2.85
C GLY A 28 -3.79 6.12 -1.40
N TYR A 29 -4.17 4.87 -1.15
CA TYR A 29 -4.52 4.36 0.17
C TYR A 29 -3.37 4.52 1.17
N PHE A 30 -2.14 4.22 0.75
CA PHE A 30 -0.95 4.37 1.59
C PHE A 30 -0.49 5.82 1.74
N SER A 31 -0.63 6.67 0.72
CA SER A 31 -0.28 8.09 0.82
C SER A 31 -1.28 8.89 1.66
N GLY A 32 -2.49 8.38 1.88
CA GLY A 32 -3.53 9.01 2.69
C GLY A 32 -3.43 8.62 4.16
N GLY A 33 -4.50 8.00 4.66
CA GLY A 33 -4.67 7.72 6.10
C GLY A 33 -3.57 6.83 6.70
N ALA A 34 -3.15 5.78 5.99
CA ALA A 34 -2.11 4.89 6.50
C ALA A 34 -0.75 5.60 6.63
N GLY A 35 -0.39 6.46 5.68
CA GLY A 35 0.84 7.25 5.72
C GLY A 35 0.86 8.22 6.90
N LEU A 36 -0.27 8.87 7.19
CA LEU A 36 -0.40 9.75 8.36
C LEU A 36 -0.22 8.99 9.68
N VAL A 37 -0.77 7.78 9.80
CA VAL A 37 -0.60 6.93 11.00
C VAL A 37 0.87 6.57 11.20
N VAL A 38 1.59 6.24 10.13
CA VAL A 38 3.03 5.96 10.19
C VAL A 38 3.80 7.19 10.67
N VAL A 39 3.56 8.36 10.09
CA VAL A 39 4.26 9.60 10.48
C VAL A 39 4.01 9.91 11.96
N GLY A 40 2.77 9.74 12.43
CA GLY A 40 2.43 9.89 13.85
C GLY A 40 3.16 8.89 14.74
N ALA A 41 3.28 7.63 14.31
CA ALA A 41 4.02 6.61 15.04
C ALA A 41 5.53 6.93 15.11
N ILE A 42 6.14 7.39 14.01
CA ILE A 42 7.55 7.79 13.99
C ILE A 42 7.79 8.99 14.90
N ALA A 43 6.92 10.00 14.87
CA ALA A 43 7.00 11.15 15.77
C ALA A 43 6.88 10.72 17.25
N GLY A 44 5.94 9.81 17.56
CA GLY A 44 5.80 9.26 18.91
C GLY A 44 6.99 8.44 19.39
N ILE A 45 7.71 7.76 18.49
CA ILE A 45 8.97 7.08 18.79
C ILE A 45 10.08 8.11 19.06
N ALA A 46 10.20 9.14 18.22
CA ALA A 46 11.21 10.20 18.37
C ALA A 46 11.06 10.98 19.68
N GLU A 47 9.82 11.19 20.13
CA GLU A 47 9.49 11.84 21.40
C GLU A 47 9.59 10.90 22.61
N GLY A 48 9.93 9.61 22.42
CA GLY A 48 10.01 8.63 23.51
C GLY A 48 8.67 8.27 24.14
N LYS A 49 7.54 8.61 23.50
CA LYS A 49 6.19 8.32 23.99
C LYS A 49 5.80 6.86 23.75
N ILE A 50 6.38 6.23 22.73
CA ILE A 50 6.15 4.84 22.35
C ILE A 50 7.29 3.96 22.89
N GLY A 51 6.94 2.84 23.52
CA GLY A 51 7.92 1.88 24.04
C GLY A 51 8.75 1.23 22.92
N PRO A 52 10.00 0.82 23.20
CA PRO A 52 10.88 0.21 22.20
C PRO A 52 10.32 -1.09 21.63
N ALA A 53 9.55 -1.85 22.42
CA ALA A 53 8.89 -3.08 21.96
C ALA A 53 7.84 -2.80 20.88
N THR A 54 7.02 -1.76 21.10
CA THR A 54 6.02 -1.31 20.12
C THR A 54 6.70 -0.79 18.85
N ALA A 55 7.82 -0.06 18.96
CA ALA A 55 8.59 0.43 17.81
C ALA A 55 9.14 -0.72 16.94
N ILE A 56 9.69 -1.77 17.54
CA ILE A 56 10.20 -2.96 16.83
C ILE A 56 9.07 -3.69 16.10
N GLY A 57 7.89 -3.80 16.73
CA GLY A 57 6.72 -4.44 16.13
C GLY A 57 6.17 -3.74 14.88
N ILE A 58 6.39 -2.42 14.74
CA ILE A 58 5.91 -1.63 13.60
C ILE A 58 6.80 -1.83 12.35
N MET A 59 8.09 -2.09 12.53
CA MET A 59 9.07 -2.15 11.42
C MET A 59 8.70 -3.14 10.31
N PRO A 60 8.29 -4.40 10.60
CA PRO A 60 7.91 -5.35 9.55
C PRO A 60 6.66 -4.91 8.77
N ALA A 61 5.66 -4.35 9.48
CA ALA A 61 4.44 -3.84 8.85
C ALA A 61 4.77 -2.69 7.88
N PHE A 62 5.71 -1.82 8.27
CA PHE A 62 6.16 -0.71 7.45
C PHE A 62 6.97 -1.15 6.24
N ALA A 63 7.88 -2.12 6.40
CA ALA A 63 8.63 -2.70 5.29
C ALA A 63 7.69 -3.33 4.25
N CYS A 64 6.67 -4.08 4.69
CA CYS A 64 5.64 -4.63 3.79
C CYS A 64 4.84 -3.55 3.07
N ALA A 65 4.47 -2.46 3.77
CA ALA A 65 3.77 -1.33 3.16
C ALA A 65 4.61 -0.66 2.07
N ILE A 66 5.87 -0.35 2.34
CA ILE A 66 6.78 0.24 1.35
C ILE A 66 6.94 -0.69 0.15
N ALA A 67 7.20 -1.98 0.40
CA ALA A 67 7.33 -2.96 -0.69
C ALA A 67 6.06 -3.00 -1.55
N SER A 68 4.87 -3.00 -0.93
CA SER A 68 3.59 -2.91 -1.63
C SER A 68 3.49 -1.68 -2.53
N ILE A 69 3.92 -0.51 -2.06
CA ILE A 69 3.92 0.73 -2.86
C ILE A 69 4.91 0.63 -4.02
N VAL A 70 6.12 0.10 -3.78
CA VAL A 70 7.13 -0.11 -4.83
C VAL A 70 6.59 -1.00 -5.93
N TYR A 71 5.96 -2.14 -5.58
CA TYR A 71 5.30 -2.99 -6.57
C TYR A 71 4.16 -2.27 -7.29
N GLY A 72 3.36 -1.47 -6.57
CA GLY A 72 2.34 -0.60 -7.17
C GLY A 72 2.93 0.35 -8.22
N ILE A 73 4.06 1.00 -7.94
CA ILE A 73 4.78 1.87 -8.89
C ILE A 73 5.28 1.07 -10.08
N LEU A 74 5.86 -0.12 -9.85
CA LEU A 74 6.34 -1.00 -10.90
C LEU A 74 5.22 -1.43 -11.87
N VAL A 75 3.99 -1.68 -11.38
CA VAL A 75 2.82 -1.95 -12.24
C VAL A 75 2.63 -0.81 -13.25
N ARG A 76 2.76 0.44 -12.81
CA ARG A 76 2.58 1.63 -13.67
C ARG A 76 3.71 1.82 -14.67
N GLN A 77 4.90 1.31 -14.36
CA GLN A 77 6.08 1.37 -15.22
C GLN A 77 6.13 0.26 -16.28
N VAL A 78 5.28 -0.78 -16.19
CA VAL A 78 5.17 -1.77 -17.26
C VAL A 78 4.55 -1.10 -18.49
N GLY A 79 5.41 -0.53 -19.33
CA GLY A 79 5.03 0.27 -20.48
C GLY A 79 5.49 -0.35 -21.80
N THR A 80 4.52 -0.76 -22.63
CA THR A 80 4.30 -0.25 -23.98
C THR A 80 3.03 -0.88 -24.52
N VAL A 81 2.01 -0.05 -24.73
CA VAL A 81 0.82 -0.46 -25.50
C VAL A 81 1.21 -0.42 -26.97
N TYR A 82 1.27 -1.58 -27.62
CA TYR A 82 1.53 -1.63 -29.05
C TYR A 82 0.30 -1.10 -29.79
N ARG A 83 0.48 0.00 -30.52
CA ARG A 83 -0.57 0.56 -31.38
C ARG A 83 -0.37 0.07 -32.81
N PRO A 84 -1.38 -0.56 -33.44
CA PRO A 84 -1.28 -0.96 -34.83
C PRO A 84 -1.09 0.28 -35.71
N SER A 85 -0.18 0.19 -36.69
CA SER A 85 0.18 1.30 -37.56
C SER A 85 -0.21 1.02 -39.01
N VAL A 86 -1.04 1.90 -39.57
CA VAL A 86 -1.50 1.81 -40.96
C VAL A 86 -0.33 1.81 -41.95
N THR A 87 0.74 2.57 -41.67
CA THR A 87 1.93 2.61 -42.54
C THR A 87 2.70 1.30 -42.54
N LEU A 88 2.71 0.58 -41.42
CA LEU A 88 3.37 -0.71 -41.27
C LEU A 88 2.56 -1.81 -41.97
N ALA A 89 1.23 -1.74 -41.89
CA ALA A 89 0.33 -2.66 -42.61
C ALA A 89 0.39 -2.46 -44.12
N ALA A 90 0.42 -1.22 -44.59
CA ALA A 90 0.52 -0.91 -46.01
C ALA A 90 1.83 -1.43 -46.61
N ARG A 91 2.94 -1.33 -45.88
CA ARG A 91 4.24 -1.92 -46.29
C ARG A 91 4.19 -3.44 -46.35
N TYR A 92 3.61 -4.08 -45.33
CA TYR A 92 3.50 -5.54 -45.27
C TYR A 92 2.61 -6.11 -46.39
N ALA A 93 1.51 -5.43 -46.71
CA ALA A 93 0.63 -5.79 -47.82
C ALA A 93 1.30 -5.64 -49.20
N ALA A 94 2.17 -4.63 -49.35
CA ALA A 94 2.94 -4.43 -50.58
C ALA A 94 4.00 -5.53 -50.79
N ASP A 95 4.60 -6.04 -49.72
CA ASP A 95 5.66 -7.05 -49.78
C ASP A 95 5.16 -8.49 -50.00
N LEU A 96 3.93 -8.82 -49.56
CA LEU A 96 3.44 -10.21 -49.50
C LEU A 96 2.29 -10.56 -50.47
N THR A 97 1.82 -9.62 -51.31
CA THR A 97 0.69 -9.83 -52.25
C THR A 97 -0.63 -10.31 -51.62
N GLU A 98 -0.73 -10.35 -50.29
CA GLU A 98 -1.99 -10.59 -49.59
C GLU A 98 -2.92 -9.38 -49.67
N THR A 99 -4.23 -9.62 -49.62
CA THR A 99 -5.22 -8.56 -49.45
C THR A 99 -4.90 -7.76 -48.19
N GLY A 100 -4.66 -6.45 -48.31
CA GLY A 100 -4.23 -5.60 -47.20
C GLY A 100 -5.16 -5.61 -45.97
N GLU A 101 -6.41 -6.04 -46.12
CA GLU A 101 -7.34 -6.26 -45.00
C GLU A 101 -6.90 -7.37 -44.05
N VAL A 102 -6.34 -8.47 -44.57
CA VAL A 102 -5.87 -9.61 -43.76
C VAL A 102 -4.61 -9.23 -43.00
N ALA A 103 -3.65 -8.59 -43.68
CA ALA A 103 -2.45 -8.03 -43.06
C ALA A 103 -2.79 -7.03 -41.93
N PHE A 104 -3.79 -6.16 -42.16
CA PHE A 104 -4.24 -5.22 -41.15
C PHE A 104 -4.88 -5.92 -39.96
N ALA A 105 -5.76 -6.91 -40.18
CA ALA A 105 -6.34 -7.71 -39.11
C ALA A 105 -5.27 -8.43 -38.26
N GLY A 106 -4.22 -8.96 -38.89
CA GLY A 106 -3.09 -9.58 -38.19
C GLY A 106 -2.37 -8.62 -37.23
N GLN A 107 -2.21 -7.35 -37.60
CA GLN A 107 -1.61 -6.35 -36.70
C GLN A 107 -2.47 -6.04 -35.48
N TRP A 108 -3.80 -6.03 -35.62
CA TRP A 108 -4.71 -5.86 -34.48
C TRP A 108 -4.64 -7.06 -33.53
N VAL A 109 -4.55 -8.27 -34.06
CA VAL A 109 -4.39 -9.49 -33.24
C VAL A 109 -3.05 -9.46 -32.50
N LEU A 110 -1.95 -9.11 -33.17
CA LEU A 110 -0.64 -8.97 -32.54
C LEU A 110 -0.63 -7.88 -31.46
N ALA A 111 -1.24 -6.72 -31.75
CA ALA A 111 -1.41 -5.64 -30.78
C ALA A 111 -2.16 -6.11 -29.53
N THR A 112 -3.23 -6.87 -29.73
CA THR A 112 -4.04 -7.46 -28.65
C THR A 112 -3.20 -8.44 -27.83
N ALA A 113 -2.48 -9.36 -28.47
CA ALA A 113 -1.63 -10.34 -27.79
C ALA A 113 -0.54 -9.67 -26.93
N LEU A 114 0.14 -8.65 -27.46
CA LEU A 114 1.13 -7.88 -26.70
C LEU A 114 0.51 -7.11 -25.53
N THR A 115 -0.69 -6.56 -25.71
CA THR A 115 -1.42 -5.86 -24.64
C THR A 115 -1.84 -6.83 -23.54
N LEU A 116 -2.30 -8.04 -23.89
CA LEU A 116 -2.63 -9.10 -22.94
C LEU A 116 -1.40 -9.57 -22.15
N PHE A 117 -0.25 -9.75 -22.81
CA PHE A 117 1.00 -10.05 -22.12
C PHE A 117 1.38 -8.95 -21.11
N GLY A 118 1.19 -7.68 -21.48
CA GLY A 118 1.33 -6.55 -20.58
C GLY A 118 0.37 -6.60 -19.39
N CYS A 119 -0.91 -6.95 -19.63
CA CYS A 119 -1.92 -7.13 -18.61
C CYS A 119 -1.54 -8.22 -17.60
N ASP A 120 -1.08 -9.39 -18.07
CA ASP A 120 -0.67 -10.50 -17.19
C ASP A 120 0.49 -10.10 -16.28
N ARG A 121 1.49 -9.41 -16.83
CA ARG A 121 2.62 -8.92 -16.03
C ARG A 121 2.17 -7.89 -14.99
N LYS A 122 1.31 -6.94 -15.38
CA LYS A 122 0.70 -5.97 -14.45
C LYS A 122 -0.12 -6.66 -13.36
N ALA A 123 -0.93 -7.65 -13.72
CA ALA A 123 -1.79 -8.38 -12.80
C ALA A 123 -0.97 -9.15 -11.75
N ARG A 124 0.12 -9.82 -12.15
CA ARG A 124 1.03 -10.49 -11.20
C ARG A 124 1.67 -9.52 -10.22
N LEU A 125 2.19 -8.39 -10.70
CA LEU A 125 2.78 -7.36 -9.85
C LEU A 125 1.73 -6.76 -8.90
N LEU A 126 0.52 -6.49 -9.39
CA LEU A 126 -0.58 -5.97 -8.57
C LEU A 126 -1.03 -7.00 -7.52
N MET A 127 -1.03 -8.29 -7.85
CA MET A 127 -1.35 -9.36 -6.90
C MET A 127 -0.33 -9.40 -5.77
N VAL A 128 0.97 -9.35 -6.08
CA VAL A 128 2.04 -9.28 -5.08
C VAL A 128 1.91 -8.02 -4.21
N ALA A 129 1.66 -6.86 -4.82
CA ALA A 129 1.39 -5.62 -4.08
C ALA A 129 0.20 -5.79 -3.11
N THR A 130 -0.90 -6.36 -3.59
CA THR A 130 -2.10 -6.56 -2.77
C THR A 130 -1.85 -7.51 -1.59
N ILE A 131 -1.11 -8.60 -1.81
CA ILE A 131 -0.74 -9.55 -0.74
C ILE A 131 0.14 -8.86 0.30
N LEU A 132 1.16 -8.10 -0.13
CA LEU A 132 2.03 -7.36 0.78
C LEU A 132 1.26 -6.30 1.58
N SER A 133 0.31 -5.62 0.95
CA SER A 133 -0.60 -4.69 1.61
C SER A 133 -1.43 -5.39 2.69
N ALA A 134 -2.05 -6.54 2.36
CA ALA A 134 -2.81 -7.33 3.32
C ALA A 134 -1.95 -7.85 4.48
N CYS A 135 -0.73 -8.33 4.21
CA CYS A 135 0.23 -8.73 5.23
C CYS A 135 0.63 -7.54 6.13
N SER A 136 0.85 -6.36 5.56
CA SER A 136 1.13 -5.13 6.31
C SER A 136 0.00 -4.81 7.28
N VAL A 137 -1.25 -4.82 6.81
CA VAL A 137 -2.44 -4.59 7.66
C VAL A 137 -2.56 -5.65 8.75
N GLY A 138 -2.32 -6.93 8.43
CA GLY A 138 -2.31 -8.01 9.43
C GLY A 138 -1.22 -7.85 10.48
N LEU A 139 -0.01 -7.44 10.08
CA LEU A 139 1.12 -7.21 10.96
C LEU A 139 0.90 -6.02 11.92
N LEU A 140 0.08 -5.03 11.54
CA LEU A 140 -0.28 -3.92 12.43
C LEU A 140 -1.05 -4.35 13.68
N ALA A 141 -1.64 -5.56 13.71
CA ALA A 141 -2.26 -6.09 14.92
C ALA A 141 -1.26 -6.36 16.04
N VAL A 142 0.01 -6.68 15.70
CA VAL A 142 1.07 -6.96 16.68
C VAL A 142 1.44 -5.74 17.53
N PRO A 143 1.83 -4.58 16.94
CA PRO A 143 2.13 -3.40 17.74
C PRO A 143 0.90 -2.87 18.49
N LEU A 144 -0.32 -3.07 17.96
CA LEU A 144 -1.55 -2.73 18.67
C LEU A 144 -1.69 -3.57 19.95
N ALA A 145 -1.46 -4.89 19.87
CA ALA A 145 -1.48 -5.77 21.03
C ALA A 145 -0.40 -5.39 22.06
N CYS A 146 0.83 -5.09 21.60
CA CYS A 146 1.92 -4.60 22.46
C CYS A 146 1.54 -3.31 23.18
N ALA A 147 0.98 -2.32 22.48
CA ALA A 147 0.56 -1.06 23.05
C ALA A 147 -0.52 -1.24 24.14
N ILE A 148 -1.50 -2.13 23.92
CA ILE A 148 -2.54 -2.44 24.92
C ILE A 148 -1.92 -3.07 26.17
N VAL A 149 -0.95 -3.97 26.01
CA VAL A 149 -0.25 -4.62 27.13
C VAL A 149 0.57 -3.59 27.91
N GLU A 150 1.29 -2.70 27.23
CA GLU A 150 2.07 -1.62 27.86
C GLU A 150 1.16 -0.66 28.65
N GLN A 151 0.01 -0.27 28.09
CA GLN A 151 -0.96 0.57 28.80
C GLN A 151 -1.50 -0.11 30.06
N ARG A 152 -1.85 -1.41 29.98
CA ARG A 152 -2.31 -2.17 31.15
C ARG A 152 -1.22 -2.30 32.22
N ALA A 153 0.05 -2.40 31.84
CA ALA A 153 1.16 -2.43 32.79
C ALA A 153 1.31 -1.09 33.53
N LYS A 154 1.23 0.05 32.82
CA LYS A 154 1.31 1.40 33.41
C LYS A 154 0.16 1.69 34.39
N VAL A 155 -1.05 1.23 34.11
CA VAL A 155 -2.21 1.42 35.01
C VAL A 155 -2.00 0.71 36.35
N LYS A 156 -1.39 -0.49 36.35
CA LYS A 156 -1.14 -1.24 37.59
C LYS A 156 -0.11 -0.55 38.50
N THR A 157 0.85 0.19 37.94
CA THR A 157 1.90 0.85 38.72
C THR A 157 1.47 2.15 39.40
N VAL A 158 0.37 2.78 38.98
CA VAL A 158 -0.09 4.08 39.52
C VAL A 158 -1.04 3.90 40.73
N ALA A 159 -1.50 2.69 41.03
CA ALA A 159 -2.55 2.42 42.01
C ALA A 159 -2.11 2.37 43.49
N VAL A 160 -0.88 2.76 43.84
CA VAL A 160 -0.48 2.91 45.25
C VAL A 160 -0.07 4.36 45.48
N PRO A 161 -0.99 5.26 45.88
CA PRO A 161 -0.56 6.49 46.51
C PRO A 161 0.23 6.09 47.74
N GLU A 162 1.53 6.40 47.74
CA GLU A 162 2.31 6.44 48.97
C GLU A 162 1.56 7.37 49.92
N VAL A 163 0.87 6.77 50.90
CA VAL A 163 0.39 7.50 52.07
C VAL A 163 1.66 7.94 52.78
N GLY A 164 2.13 9.15 52.45
CA GLY A 164 3.23 9.78 53.14
C GLY A 164 2.99 9.73 54.64
N PRO A 165 4.05 9.63 55.47
CA PRO A 165 3.90 9.55 56.91
C PRO A 165 3.03 10.73 57.37
N VAL A 166 1.88 10.42 57.97
CA VAL A 166 0.96 11.40 58.55
C VAL A 166 1.77 12.27 59.49
N GLU A 167 2.05 13.49 59.06
CA GLU A 167 2.73 14.51 59.84
C GLU A 167 1.88 14.71 61.10
N ARG A 168 2.37 14.21 62.25
CA ARG A 168 1.68 14.35 63.53
C ARG A 168 1.62 15.85 63.82
N VAL A 169 0.47 16.44 63.58
CA VAL A 169 0.11 17.78 64.02
C VAL A 169 0.49 17.88 65.50
N LYS A 170 1.53 18.66 65.80
CA LYS A 170 1.89 19.02 67.17
C LYS A 170 0.67 19.72 67.76
N ALA A 171 0.04 19.09 68.75
CA ALA A 171 -1.01 19.72 69.53
C ALA A 171 -0.41 20.94 70.23
N ASP A 172 -0.91 22.12 69.85
CA ASP A 172 -0.57 23.38 70.47
C ASP A 172 -0.80 23.29 71.98
N SER A 173 0.26 23.52 72.74
CA SER A 173 0.22 23.69 74.17
C SER A 173 -0.54 24.98 74.50
N HIS A 174 -1.73 24.83 75.07
CA HIS A 174 -2.48 25.90 75.71
C HIS A 174 -1.62 26.65 76.74
N PRO A 175 -1.50 28.00 76.67
CA PRO A 175 -0.96 28.77 77.77
C PRO A 175 -1.98 28.83 78.91
N THR A 176 -1.70 28.13 80.01
CA THR A 176 -2.38 28.32 81.29
C THR A 176 -2.00 29.69 81.85
N GLY A 177 -2.95 30.62 81.82
CA GLY A 177 -2.84 31.84 82.60
C GLY A 177 -3.06 31.56 84.09
N LYS A 178 -2.06 31.90 84.91
CA LYS A 178 -2.17 32.72 86.14
C LYS A 178 -0.79 32.97 86.71
#